data_AF-B8JG13-F1
#
_entry.id   AF-B8JG13-F1
#
_cell.length_a   1.000
_cell.length_b   1.000
_cell.length_c   1.000
_cell.angle_alpha   90.00
_cell.angle_beta   90.00
_cell.angle_gamma   90.00
#
_symmetry.space_group_name_H-M   'P 1'
#
loop_
_entity.id
_entity.type
_entity.pdbx_description
1 polymer ?
#
loop_
_entity_poly.entity_id
_entity_poly.type
_entity_poly.pdbx_seq_one_letter_code
_entity_poly.pdbx_strand_id
1 'polypeptide(L)'
;MSPGPRCPSWDDLADWWAGDLAPADRDAIEEHLLACEACAGRAGRLADLAGGVAALARAGAVPGPTTAAVLDRLERDGLRVHRYPIAAGQVVPCAVWPDDEVMAAVLDVRALGGAEGARFDVLARAGDDPPIRVEDVPLDRTTGTLVWLSVAALERRRSATRVSFRLIRVSAEGEAVVGEYGLAHEPWTGPSSPR
;
A
#
# COMPACT_ATOMS: atom_id res chain seq x y z
N MET A 1 -25.43 -30.24 32.51
CA MET A 1 -24.20 -30.23 31.69
C MET A 1 -24.41 -29.20 30.60
N SER A 2 -23.93 -27.97 30.79
CA SER A 2 -23.93 -26.98 29.70
C SER A 2 -23.04 -27.50 28.58
N PRO A 3 -23.42 -27.34 27.30
CA PRO A 3 -22.52 -27.67 26.21
C PRO A 3 -21.25 -26.83 26.40
N GLY A 4 -20.08 -27.49 26.41
CA GLY A 4 -18.80 -26.80 26.53
C GLY A 4 -18.66 -25.73 25.43
N PRO A 5 -17.85 -24.70 25.66
CA PRO A 5 -17.69 -23.61 24.69
C PRO A 5 -17.24 -24.18 23.34
N ARG A 6 -17.92 -23.76 22.27
CA ARG A 6 -17.54 -24.11 20.90
C ARG A 6 -16.17 -23.51 20.60
N CYS A 7 -15.34 -24.23 19.84
CA CYS A 7 -14.07 -23.70 19.37
C CYS A 7 -14.31 -22.44 18.52
N PRO A 8 -13.48 -21.40 18.66
CA PRO A 8 -13.60 -20.20 17.86
C PRO A 8 -13.40 -20.52 16.37
N SER A 9 -14.15 -19.81 15.54
CA SER A 9 -14.00 -19.80 14.09
C SER A 9 -12.72 -19.07 13.69
N TRP A 10 -12.42 -19.05 12.39
CA TRP A 10 -11.28 -18.29 11.90
C TRP A 10 -11.51 -16.78 12.05
N ASP A 11 -12.72 -16.30 11.79
CA ASP A 11 -13.09 -14.88 11.90
C ASP A 11 -12.99 -14.42 13.37
N ASP A 12 -13.47 -15.24 14.32
CA ASP A 12 -13.32 -14.95 15.76
C ASP A 12 -11.85 -14.81 16.17
N LEU A 13 -10.95 -15.64 15.62
CA LEU A 13 -9.51 -15.56 15.89
C LEU A 13 -8.86 -14.34 15.21
N ALA A 14 -9.33 -13.96 14.02
CA ALA A 14 -8.87 -12.78 13.32
C ALA A 14 -9.25 -11.50 14.07
N ASP A 15 -10.52 -11.38 14.49
CA ASP A 15 -11.03 -10.26 15.27
C ASP A 15 -10.35 -10.18 16.65
N TRP A 16 -10.11 -11.33 17.30
CA TRP A 16 -9.32 -11.40 18.53
C TRP A 16 -7.89 -10.89 18.33
N TRP A 17 -7.20 -11.34 17.28
CA TRP A 17 -5.82 -10.94 17.00
C TRP A 17 -5.71 -9.47 16.62
N ALA A 18 -6.70 -8.95 15.87
CA ALA A 18 -6.79 -7.55 15.48
C ALA A 18 -7.13 -6.62 16.67
N GLY A 19 -7.71 -7.17 17.74
CA GLY A 19 -8.15 -6.41 18.91
C GLY A 19 -9.53 -5.78 18.74
N ASP A 20 -10.34 -6.31 17.81
CA ASP A 20 -11.64 -5.76 17.40
C ASP A 20 -12.84 -6.34 18.18
N LEU A 21 -12.57 -7.22 19.15
CA LEU A 21 -13.58 -7.82 20.01
C LEU A 21 -13.88 -6.99 21.25
N ALA A 22 -15.13 -7.07 21.72
CA ALA A 22 -15.50 -6.57 23.04
C ALA A 22 -14.71 -7.33 24.14
N PRO A 23 -14.41 -6.70 25.29
CA PRO A 23 -13.57 -7.30 26.33
C PRO A 23 -14.04 -8.70 26.79
N ALA A 24 -15.36 -8.89 26.95
CA ALA A 24 -15.90 -10.18 27.38
C ALA A 24 -15.70 -11.30 26.35
N ASP A 25 -15.80 -10.99 25.06
CA ASP A 25 -15.62 -11.96 23.97
C ASP A 25 -14.13 -12.28 23.78
N ARG A 26 -13.27 -11.27 23.93
CA ARG A 26 -11.82 -11.44 23.97
C ARG A 26 -11.39 -12.37 25.12
N ASP A 27 -11.85 -12.10 26.34
CA ASP A 27 -11.51 -12.91 27.53
C ASP A 27 -11.94 -14.37 27.36
N ALA A 28 -13.15 -14.60 26.80
CA ALA A 28 -13.65 -15.94 26.53
C ALA A 28 -12.80 -16.70 25.49
N ILE A 29 -12.32 -16.02 24.46
CA ILE A 29 -11.41 -16.61 23.47
C ILE A 29 -10.04 -16.87 24.10
N GLU A 30 -9.49 -15.95 24.88
CA GLU A 30 -8.21 -16.14 25.57
C GLU A 30 -8.26 -17.34 26.53
N GLU A 31 -9.32 -17.46 27.34
CA GLU A 31 -9.54 -18.63 28.21
C GLU A 31 -9.61 -19.94 27.39
N HIS A 32 -10.29 -19.93 26.24
CA HIS A 32 -10.35 -21.08 25.36
C HIS A 32 -8.99 -21.43 24.73
N LEU A 33 -8.22 -20.44 24.29
CA LEU A 33 -6.89 -20.64 23.72
C LEU A 33 -5.92 -21.24 24.75
N LEU A 34 -6.04 -20.88 26.03
CA LEU A 34 -5.28 -21.48 27.11
C LEU A 34 -5.66 -22.95 27.36
N ALA A 35 -6.92 -23.32 27.13
CA ALA A 35 -7.43 -24.66 27.39
C ALA A 35 -7.40 -25.60 26.17
N CYS A 36 -7.22 -25.09 24.95
CA CYS A 36 -7.32 -25.88 23.72
C CYS A 36 -6.09 -25.73 22.80
N GLU A 37 -5.20 -26.73 22.83
CA GLU A 37 -3.96 -26.76 22.04
C GLU A 37 -4.19 -26.61 20.53
N ALA A 38 -5.25 -27.22 19.98
CA ALA A 38 -5.58 -27.10 18.56
C ALA A 38 -5.96 -25.66 18.16
N CYS A 39 -6.65 -24.94 19.05
CA CYS A 39 -7.00 -23.53 18.84
C CYS A 39 -5.80 -22.61 19.05
N ALA A 40 -4.96 -22.88 20.06
CA ALA A 40 -3.69 -22.18 20.25
C ALA A 40 -2.77 -22.31 19.03
N GLY A 41 -2.67 -23.51 18.43
CA GLY A 41 -1.92 -23.72 17.20
C GLY A 41 -2.50 -22.99 15.98
N ARG A 42 -3.84 -22.84 15.89
CA ARG A 42 -4.50 -22.02 14.86
C ARG A 42 -4.19 -20.54 15.04
N ALA A 43 -4.27 -20.04 16.28
CA ALA A 43 -3.93 -18.66 16.62
C ALA A 43 -2.45 -18.35 16.36
N GLY A 44 -1.55 -19.30 16.64
CA GLY A 44 -0.12 -19.18 16.30
C GLY A 44 0.12 -19.02 14.79
N ARG A 45 -0.54 -19.84 13.95
CA ARG A 45 -0.43 -19.71 12.49
C ARG A 45 -0.97 -18.37 11.97
N LEU A 46 -2.03 -17.86 12.57
CA LEU A 46 -2.55 -16.53 12.27
C LEU A 46 -1.54 -15.43 12.64
N ALA A 47 -0.93 -15.53 13.81
CA ALA A 47 0.11 -14.58 14.25
C ALA A 47 1.35 -14.62 13.34
N ASP A 48 1.78 -15.81 12.90
CA ASP A 48 2.88 -15.97 11.94
C ASP A 48 2.55 -15.33 10.58
N LEU A 49 1.35 -15.57 10.07
CA LEU A 49 0.86 -14.96 8.83
C LEU A 49 0.83 -13.44 8.92
N ALA A 50 0.26 -12.90 9.99
CA ALA A 50 0.17 -11.46 10.20
C ALA A 50 1.55 -10.82 10.43
N GLY A 51 2.46 -11.53 11.11
CA GLY A 51 3.87 -11.16 11.22
C GLY A 51 4.58 -11.11 9.88
N GLY A 52 4.31 -12.08 9.00
CA GLY A 52 4.81 -12.11 7.62
C GLY A 52 4.31 -10.94 6.78
N VAL A 53 3.01 -10.61 6.85
CA VAL A 53 2.43 -9.45 6.16
C VAL A 53 3.02 -8.14 6.68
N ALA A 54 3.15 -7.99 8.01
CA ALA A 54 3.77 -6.81 8.60
C ALA A 54 5.26 -6.69 8.24
N ALA A 55 6.00 -7.79 8.16
CA ALA A 55 7.38 -7.81 7.71
C ALA A 55 7.50 -7.43 6.24
N LEU A 56 6.60 -7.90 5.38
CA LEU A 56 6.54 -7.51 3.97
C LEU A 56 6.20 -6.03 3.83
N ALA A 57 5.24 -5.51 4.58
CA ALA A 57 4.92 -4.09 4.60
C ALA A 57 6.11 -3.23 5.08
N ARG A 58 6.79 -3.64 6.16
CA ARG A 58 7.99 -2.96 6.69
C ARG A 58 9.19 -3.05 5.75
N ALA A 59 9.29 -4.12 4.97
CA ALA A 59 10.30 -4.28 3.92
C ALA A 59 9.91 -3.56 2.61
N GLY A 60 8.78 -2.85 2.57
CA GLY A 60 8.25 -2.22 1.36
C GLY A 60 7.79 -3.23 0.29
N ALA A 61 7.72 -4.51 0.60
CA ALA A 61 7.42 -5.61 -0.33
C ALA A 61 5.95 -5.67 -0.80
N VAL A 62 5.14 -4.66 -0.48
CA VAL A 62 3.85 -4.41 -1.14
C VAL A 62 3.92 -3.06 -1.86
N PRO A 63 4.44 -3.00 -3.10
CA PRO A 63 4.32 -1.80 -3.93
C PRO A 63 2.84 -1.47 -4.15
N GLY A 64 2.50 -0.18 -4.19
CA GLY A 64 1.10 0.23 -4.38
C GLY A 64 0.77 1.63 -3.88
N PRO A 65 -0.51 2.01 -3.92
CA PRO A 65 -0.94 3.34 -3.56
C PRO A 65 -0.93 3.56 -2.03
N THR A 66 -0.52 4.74 -1.61
CA THR A 66 -0.44 5.17 -0.21
C THR A 66 -0.57 6.71 -0.11
N THR A 67 -0.33 7.27 1.07
CA THR A 67 -0.43 8.72 1.34
C THR A 67 0.95 9.34 1.60
N ALA A 68 1.04 10.67 1.50
CA ALA A 68 2.26 11.41 1.86
C ALA A 68 2.67 11.18 3.33
N ALA A 69 1.70 11.05 4.23
CA ALA A 69 1.96 10.80 5.66
C ALA A 69 2.73 9.48 5.91
N VAL A 70 2.49 8.45 5.09
CA VAL A 70 3.24 7.19 5.16
C VAL A 70 4.68 7.39 4.70
N LEU A 71 4.91 8.12 3.60
CA LEU A 71 6.28 8.45 3.16
C LEU A 71 7.04 9.24 4.23
N ASP A 72 6.40 10.26 4.81
CA ASP A 72 7.02 11.09 5.84
C ASP A 72 7.34 10.27 7.09
N ARG A 73 6.56 9.22 7.38
CA ARG A 73 6.86 8.28 8.46
C ARG A 73 8.08 7.42 8.15
N LEU A 74 8.16 6.87 6.94
CA LEU A 74 9.30 6.04 6.51
C LEU A 74 10.61 6.83 6.57
N GLU A 75 10.61 8.08 6.11
CA GLU A 75 11.81 8.93 6.21
C GLU A 75 12.18 9.26 7.65
N ARG A 76 11.18 9.54 8.51
CA ARG A 76 11.42 9.75 9.95
C ARG A 76 11.99 8.50 10.63
N ASP A 77 11.62 7.32 10.15
CA ASP A 77 12.16 6.04 10.59
C ASP A 77 13.53 5.70 9.97
N GLY A 78 14.08 6.61 9.15
CA GLY A 78 15.45 6.55 8.63
C GLY A 78 15.60 5.97 7.23
N LEU A 79 14.50 5.61 6.55
CA LEU A 79 14.56 5.08 5.19
C LEU A 79 14.92 6.18 4.19
N ARG A 80 15.76 5.82 3.21
CA ARG A 80 16.07 6.68 2.07
C ARG A 80 14.98 6.61 1.01
N VAL A 81 14.07 7.59 1.06
CA VAL A 81 12.97 7.75 0.10
C VAL A 81 13.37 8.74 -1.00
N HIS A 82 13.24 8.33 -2.26
CA HIS A 82 13.33 9.23 -3.40
C HIS A 82 11.92 9.55 -3.94
N ARG A 83 11.55 10.82 -3.94
CA ARG A 83 10.22 11.28 -4.39
C ARG A 83 10.27 11.85 -5.81
N TYR A 84 9.28 11.48 -6.61
CA TYR A 84 8.99 11.99 -7.93
C TYR A 84 7.66 12.74 -7.93
N PRO A 85 7.63 14.07 -7.72
CA PRO A 85 6.41 14.85 -7.87
C PRO A 85 5.97 14.89 -9.34
N ILE A 86 4.70 14.56 -9.62
CA ILE A 86 4.15 14.49 -10.98
C ILE A 86 2.82 15.24 -11.02
N ALA A 87 2.74 16.34 -11.76
CA ALA A 87 1.46 16.98 -12.02
C ALA A 87 0.64 16.19 -13.08
N ALA A 88 -0.68 16.40 -13.08
CA ALA A 88 -1.54 15.82 -14.10
C ALA A 88 -1.06 16.22 -15.51
N GLY A 89 -0.97 15.23 -16.40
CA GLY A 89 -0.44 15.34 -17.76
C GLY A 89 1.08 15.29 -17.87
N GLN A 90 1.83 15.26 -16.76
CA GLN A 90 3.29 15.24 -16.80
C GLN A 90 3.88 13.84 -16.89
N VAL A 91 5.09 13.81 -17.44
CA VAL A 91 6.01 12.68 -17.42
C VAL A 91 7.32 13.19 -16.85
N VAL A 92 7.80 12.57 -15.79
CA VAL A 92 9.07 12.96 -15.17
C VAL A 92 10.16 11.93 -15.47
N PRO A 93 11.40 12.35 -15.76
CA PRO A 93 12.55 11.45 -15.78
C PRO A 93 12.69 10.76 -14.43
N CYS A 94 12.93 9.45 -14.46
CA CYS A 94 13.01 8.60 -13.28
C CYS A 94 14.25 7.73 -13.37
N ALA A 95 15.09 7.77 -12.34
CA ALA A 95 16.20 6.85 -12.17
C ALA A 95 16.34 6.51 -10.69
N VAL A 96 16.68 5.27 -10.35
CA VAL A 96 16.77 4.87 -8.94
C VAL A 96 18.23 4.75 -8.55
N TRP A 97 18.66 5.56 -7.59
CA TRP A 97 20.04 5.58 -7.15
C TRP A 97 20.39 4.34 -6.32
N PRO A 98 21.69 3.97 -6.21
CA PRO A 98 22.13 2.82 -5.43
C PRO A 98 21.70 2.88 -3.96
N ASP A 99 21.67 4.10 -3.43
CA ASP A 99 21.38 4.38 -2.02
C ASP A 99 19.88 4.42 -1.72
N ASP A 100 19.01 4.52 -2.73
CA ASP A 100 17.57 4.61 -2.50
C ASP A 100 17.04 3.28 -1.96
N GLU A 101 16.16 3.34 -0.98
CA GLU A 101 15.47 2.18 -0.41
C GLU A 101 14.01 2.14 -0.89
N VAL A 102 13.41 3.32 -1.03
CA VAL A 102 12.03 3.49 -1.50
C VAL A 102 11.99 4.52 -2.62
N MET A 103 11.22 4.22 -3.67
CA MET A 103 10.85 5.16 -4.71
C MET A 103 9.37 5.53 -4.55
N ALA A 104 9.03 6.81 -4.67
CA ALA A 104 7.65 7.26 -4.57
C ALA A 104 7.26 8.17 -5.75
N ALA A 105 6.27 7.77 -6.54
CA ALA A 105 5.60 8.67 -7.46
C ALA A 105 4.52 9.45 -6.68
N VAL A 106 4.68 10.76 -6.57
CA VAL A 106 3.76 11.64 -5.84
C VAL A 106 2.89 12.37 -6.86
N LEU A 107 1.68 11.86 -7.04
CA LEU A 107 0.72 12.35 -8.04
C LEU A 107 -0.05 13.54 -7.46
N ASP A 108 0.03 14.69 -8.12
CA ASP A 108 -0.75 15.88 -7.73
C ASP A 108 -2.18 15.77 -8.25
N VAL A 109 -3.13 15.71 -7.32
CA VAL A 109 -4.56 15.53 -7.62
C VAL A 109 -5.38 16.77 -7.28
N ARG A 110 -4.75 17.88 -6.89
CA ARG A 110 -5.44 19.12 -6.44
C ARG A 110 -6.41 19.67 -7.48
N ALA A 111 -6.03 19.60 -8.75
CA ALA A 111 -6.82 20.11 -9.86
C ALA A 111 -8.03 19.21 -10.21
N LEU A 112 -8.16 18.02 -9.61
CA LEU A 112 -9.06 16.98 -10.10
C LEU A 112 -10.48 17.02 -9.54
N GLY A 113 -10.79 18.03 -8.73
CA GLY A 113 -12.14 18.30 -8.23
C GLY A 113 -12.61 17.22 -7.25
N GLY A 114 -12.54 17.52 -5.95
CA GLY A 114 -13.07 16.65 -4.91
C GLY A 114 -14.59 16.65 -4.93
N ALA A 115 -15.20 15.73 -5.68
CA ALA A 115 -16.59 15.37 -5.41
C ALA A 115 -16.60 14.62 -4.06
N GLU A 116 -17.25 15.19 -3.05
CA GLU A 116 -17.47 14.51 -1.77
C GLU A 116 -18.12 13.15 -2.02
N GLY A 117 -17.55 12.09 -1.44
CA GLY A 117 -18.06 10.72 -1.58
C GLY A 117 -17.63 9.96 -2.85
N ALA A 118 -16.86 10.55 -3.76
CA ALA A 118 -16.34 9.82 -4.93
C ALA A 118 -15.21 8.85 -4.56
N ARG A 119 -15.29 7.63 -5.09
CA ARG A 119 -14.22 6.62 -5.07
C ARG A 119 -13.24 6.93 -6.21
N PHE A 120 -11.95 6.70 -5.96
CA PHE A 120 -10.94 6.82 -7.00
C PHE A 120 -10.21 5.49 -7.17
N ASP A 121 -10.00 5.09 -8.41
CA ASP A 121 -9.21 3.92 -8.77
C ASP A 121 -7.97 4.37 -9.54
N VAL A 122 -6.91 3.57 -9.52
CA VAL A 122 -5.70 3.79 -10.31
C VAL A 122 -5.51 2.64 -11.26
N LEU A 123 -5.29 2.97 -12.53
CA LEU A 123 -4.80 2.03 -13.52
C LEU A 123 -3.32 2.30 -13.76
N ALA A 124 -2.45 1.43 -13.23
CA ALA A 124 -1.01 1.49 -13.37
C ALA A 124 -0.53 0.56 -14.51
N ARG A 125 0.43 1.00 -15.32
CA ARG A 125 1.05 0.19 -16.37
C ARG A 125 2.53 0.50 -16.48
N ALA A 126 3.36 -0.53 -16.61
CA ALA A 126 4.78 -0.39 -16.93
C ALA A 126 5.07 -1.00 -18.31
N GLY A 127 5.56 -0.19 -19.24
CA GLY A 127 5.83 -0.61 -20.62
C GLY A 127 4.60 -1.25 -21.28
N ASP A 128 4.81 -2.43 -21.85
CA ASP A 128 3.78 -3.22 -22.54
C ASP A 128 3.07 -4.23 -21.61
N ASP A 129 3.38 -4.23 -20.31
CA ASP A 129 2.73 -5.12 -19.35
C ASP A 129 1.22 -4.83 -19.29
N PRO A 130 0.39 -5.86 -19.01
CA PRO A 130 -1.02 -5.66 -18.72
C PRO A 130 -1.20 -4.63 -17.60
N PRO A 131 -2.13 -3.68 -17.75
CA PRO A 131 -2.35 -2.67 -16.73
C PRO A 131 -2.98 -3.32 -15.49
N ILE A 132 -2.54 -2.89 -14.31
CA ILE A 132 -3.09 -3.30 -13.02
C ILE A 132 -4.04 -2.20 -12.55
N ARG A 133 -5.29 -2.56 -12.27
CA ARG A 133 -6.25 -1.67 -11.61
C ARG A 133 -6.20 -1.89 -10.10
N VAL A 134 -6.08 -0.81 -9.35
CA VAL A 134 -6.22 -0.78 -7.90
C VAL A 134 -7.44 0.07 -7.59
N GLU A 135 -8.43 -0.54 -6.96
CA GLU A 135 -9.67 0.15 -6.59
C GLU A 135 -9.50 0.90 -5.26
N ASP A 136 -10.30 1.96 -5.08
CA ASP A 136 -10.42 2.71 -3.82
C ASP A 136 -9.09 3.17 -3.22
N VAL A 137 -8.31 3.93 -4.00
CA VAL A 137 -6.99 4.38 -3.59
C VAL A 137 -7.04 5.51 -2.55
N PRO A 138 -6.10 5.55 -1.59
CA PRO A 138 -6.10 6.52 -0.50
C PRO A 138 -5.64 7.91 -0.98
N LEU A 139 -6.59 8.73 -1.41
CA LEU A 139 -6.36 10.11 -1.77
C LEU A 139 -6.20 11.00 -0.52
N ASP A 140 -5.06 11.67 -0.35
CA ASP A 140 -4.92 12.71 0.67
C ASP A 140 -5.52 14.02 0.16
N ARG A 141 -6.73 14.34 0.63
CA ARG A 141 -7.44 15.56 0.24
C ARG A 141 -6.86 16.83 0.85
N THR A 142 -6.09 16.72 1.93
CA THR A 142 -5.50 17.88 2.62
C THR A 142 -4.30 18.39 1.84
N THR A 143 -3.39 17.48 1.49
CA THR A 143 -2.21 17.81 0.68
C THR A 143 -2.52 17.82 -0.82
N GLY A 144 -3.60 17.17 -1.23
CA GLY A 144 -3.99 16.97 -2.62
C GLY A 144 -3.03 16.05 -3.34
N THR A 145 -2.67 14.93 -2.70
CA THR A 145 -1.72 13.97 -3.24
C THR A 145 -2.25 12.54 -3.20
N LEU A 146 -1.77 11.75 -4.15
CA LEU A 146 -1.81 10.30 -4.13
C LEU A 146 -0.39 9.81 -4.33
N VAL A 147 0.08 8.88 -3.50
CA VAL A 147 1.43 8.33 -3.63
C VAL A 147 1.36 6.93 -4.20
N TRP A 148 2.23 6.61 -5.14
CA TRP A 148 2.55 5.23 -5.51
C TRP A 148 3.94 4.87 -5.01
N LEU A 149 4.02 3.91 -4.10
CA LEU A 149 5.27 3.44 -3.50
C LEU A 149 5.79 2.22 -4.26
N SER A 150 7.09 2.23 -4.56
CA SER A 150 7.84 1.10 -5.12
C SER A 150 9.09 0.80 -4.30
N VAL A 151 9.52 -0.47 -4.32
CA VAL A 151 10.82 -0.88 -3.76
C VAL A 151 11.94 -0.49 -4.71
N ALA A 152 12.86 0.36 -4.25
CA ALA A 152 13.94 0.88 -5.08
C ALA A 152 14.83 -0.25 -5.66
N ALA A 153 15.06 -1.33 -4.89
CA ALA A 153 15.85 -2.47 -5.35
C ALA A 153 15.22 -3.24 -6.53
N LEU A 154 13.89 -3.24 -6.64
CA LEU A 154 13.19 -3.85 -7.78
C LEU A 154 13.26 -2.93 -9.00
N GLU A 155 12.98 -1.63 -8.81
CA GLU A 155 13.01 -0.66 -9.89
C GLU A 155 14.42 -0.48 -10.47
N ARG A 156 15.49 -0.56 -9.66
CA ARG A 156 16.88 -0.55 -10.16
C ARG A 156 17.20 -1.66 -11.16
N ARG A 157 16.51 -2.80 -11.08
CA ARG A 157 16.72 -3.94 -11.98
C ARG A 157 15.89 -3.82 -13.26
N ARG A 158 15.01 -2.83 -13.34
CA ARG A 158 14.10 -2.63 -14.46
C ARG A 158 14.88 -2.01 -15.63
N SER A 159 14.63 -2.53 -16.83
CA SER A 159 15.11 -1.90 -18.07
C SER A 159 14.41 -0.57 -18.30
N ALA A 160 14.98 0.26 -19.18
CA ALA A 160 14.35 1.52 -19.57
C ALA A 160 12.90 1.28 -20.02
N THR A 161 11.96 1.99 -19.41
CA THR A 161 10.53 1.80 -19.66
C THR A 161 9.73 3.01 -19.24
N ARG A 162 8.49 3.08 -19.73
CA ARG A 162 7.53 4.11 -19.32
C ARG A 162 6.55 3.51 -18.32
N VAL A 163 6.46 4.11 -17.13
CA VAL A 163 5.40 3.80 -16.17
C VAL A 163 4.32 4.87 -16.33
N SER A 164 3.06 4.45 -16.37
CA SER A 164 1.91 5.35 -16.46
C SER A 164 0.89 5.04 -15.38
N PHE A 165 0.30 6.08 -14.83
CA PHE A 165 -0.81 6.01 -13.87
C PHE A 165 -1.97 6.79 -14.44
N ARG A 166 -3.15 6.17 -14.50
CA ARG A 166 -4.40 6.86 -14.82
C ARG A 166 -5.31 6.82 -13.60
N LEU A 167 -5.69 8.00 -13.11
CA LEU A 167 -6.63 8.14 -12.02
C LEU A 167 -8.05 8.17 -12.59
N ILE A 168 -8.89 7.27 -12.09
CA ILE A 168 -10.27 7.07 -12.53
C ILE A 168 -11.18 7.48 -11.38
N ARG A 169 -12.06 8.42 -11.62
CA ARG A 169 -13.17 8.72 -10.69
C ARG A 169 -14.30 7.74 -10.97
N VAL A 170 -14.78 7.07 -9.92
CA VAL A 170 -15.92 6.15 -9.97
C VAL A 170 -17.07 6.77 -9.17
N SER A 171 -18.22 6.91 -9.83
CA SER A 171 -19.42 7.55 -9.30
C SER A 171 -20.68 6.84 -9.79
N ALA A 172 -21.84 7.21 -9.26
CA ALA A 172 -23.12 6.65 -9.70
C ALA A 172 -23.40 6.94 -11.19
N GLU A 173 -22.85 8.04 -11.70
CA GLU A 173 -22.97 8.50 -13.09
C GLU A 173 -22.02 7.77 -14.04
N GLY A 174 -21.12 6.93 -13.52
CA GLY A 174 -20.15 6.15 -14.27
C GLY A 174 -18.69 6.46 -13.91
N GLU A 175 -17.79 6.04 -14.79
CA GLU A 175 -16.35 6.17 -14.63
C GLU A 175 -15.77 7.24 -15.57
N ALA A 176 -14.84 8.05 -15.06
CA ALA A 176 -14.12 9.03 -15.88
C ALA A 176 -12.64 9.05 -15.50
N VAL A 177 -11.76 9.04 -16.51
CA VAL A 177 -10.33 9.34 -16.29
C VAL A 177 -10.21 10.83 -15.97
N VAL A 178 -9.69 11.14 -14.80
CA VAL A 178 -9.56 12.50 -14.29
C VAL A 178 -8.11 12.98 -14.26
N GLY A 179 -7.13 12.07 -14.27
CA GLY A 179 -5.72 12.44 -14.32
C GLY A 179 -4.85 11.37 -14.96
N GLU A 180 -3.80 11.80 -15.64
CA GLU A 180 -2.79 10.92 -16.23
C GLU A 180 -1.41 11.37 -15.79
N TYR A 181 -0.53 10.43 -15.47
CA TYR A 181 0.80 10.71 -14.91
C TYR A 181 1.80 9.71 -15.48
N GLY A 182 3.07 10.10 -15.59
CA GLY A 182 4.11 9.24 -16.14
C GLY A 182 5.47 9.36 -15.48
N LEU A 183 6.19 8.23 -15.48
CA LEU A 183 7.62 8.16 -15.24
C LEU A 183 8.29 7.65 -16.51
N ALA A 184 9.34 8.34 -16.96
CA ALA A 184 10.28 7.82 -17.94
C ALA A 184 11.44 7.19 -17.16
N HIS A 185 11.33 5.90 -16.87
CA HIS A 185 12.33 5.19 -16.09
C HIS A 185 13.53 4.82 -16.95
N GLU A 186 14.72 5.21 -16.51
CA GLU A 186 16.00 4.82 -17.10
C GLU A 186 16.88 4.14 -16.04
N PRO A 187 17.62 3.07 -16.41
CA PRO A 187 18.60 2.48 -15.52
C PRO A 187 19.63 3.51 -15.08
N TRP A 188 19.96 3.51 -13.79
CA TRP A 188 20.99 4.40 -13.26
C TRP A 188 22.38 4.05 -13.82
N THR A 189 23.06 5.02 -14.42
CA THR A 189 24.40 4.84 -15.02
C THR A 189 25.48 5.77 -14.43
N GLY A 190 25.16 6.55 -13.40
CA GLY A 190 26.05 7.57 -12.81
C GLY A 190 26.62 7.24 -11.42
N PRO A 191 27.17 8.23 -10.69
CA PRO A 191 27.68 8.09 -9.31
C PRO A 191 26.57 7.90 -8.24
N SER A 192 26.86 7.94 -6.95
CA SER A 192 25.82 7.95 -5.91
C SER A 192 24.99 9.27 -5.92
N SER A 193 23.80 9.25 -5.30
CA SER A 193 22.81 10.35 -5.36
C SER A 193 23.36 11.72 -4.92
N PRO A 194 23.16 12.80 -5.70
CA PRO A 194 23.41 14.16 -5.25
C PRO A 194 22.30 14.56 -4.28
N ARG A 195 22.64 14.73 -3.00
CA ARG A 195 21.71 15.21 -1.98
C ARG A 195 21.29 16.66 -2.24
#